data_AF-A0A087VEV0-F1
#
_entry.id   AF-A0A087VEV0-F1
#
_cell.length_a   1.000
_cell.length_b   1.000
_cell.length_c   1.000
_cell.angle_alpha   90.00
_cell.angle_beta   90.00
_cell.angle_gamma   90.00
#
_symmetry.space_group_name_H-M   'P 1'
#
loop_
_entity.id
_entity.type
_entity.pdbx_description
1 polymer ?
#
loop_
_entity_poly.entity_id
_entity_poly.type
_entity_poly.pdbx_seq_one_letter_code
_entity_poly.pdbx_strand_id
1 'polypeptide(L)'
;CDCHPVGAAGKTCNQTTGQCPCKDGVTGLTCNRCAKGYQQSRSPVAPCIKIPAINPTSLVTSTEAPADCDSYCKPAKGNYKINMKKYCKKDY
;
A
#
# COMPACT_ATOMS: atom_id res chain seq x y z
N CYS A 1 12.08 21.38 -6.91
CA CYS A 1 10.83 20.62 -6.74
C CYS A 1 10.94 19.84 -5.44
N ASP A 2 10.04 20.04 -4.49
CA ASP A 2 10.07 19.32 -3.20
C ASP A 2 9.07 18.14 -3.22
N CYS A 3 9.30 17.19 -4.13
CA CYS A 3 8.37 16.07 -4.34
C CYS A 3 8.46 15.05 -3.20
N HIS A 4 7.32 14.62 -2.67
CA HIS A 4 7.24 13.70 -1.54
C HIS A 4 7.83 12.32 -1.90
N PRO A 5 8.77 11.76 -1.12
CA PRO A 5 9.55 10.59 -1.52
C PRO A 5 8.71 9.32 -1.71
N VAL A 6 7.62 9.21 -0.94
CA VAL A 6 6.72 8.05 -1.00
C VAL A 6 5.57 8.27 -1.97
N GLY A 7 5.10 9.52 -2.07
CA GLY A 7 3.85 9.87 -2.77
C GLY A 7 4.07 10.26 -4.24
N ALA A 8 5.26 10.72 -4.58
CA ALA A 8 5.64 11.01 -5.96
C ALA A 8 6.25 9.76 -6.63
N ALA A 9 6.03 9.64 -7.94
CA ALA A 9 6.67 8.66 -8.80
C ALA A 9 8.09 9.08 -9.22
N GLY A 10 8.46 10.34 -8.99
CA GLY A 10 9.77 10.88 -9.35
C GLY A 10 10.07 12.21 -8.67
N LYS A 11 11.34 12.64 -8.78
CA LYS A 11 11.84 13.89 -8.18
C LYS A 11 11.72 15.11 -9.11
N THR A 12 11.57 14.86 -10.41
CA THR A 12 11.42 15.92 -11.42
C THR A 12 9.97 16.37 -11.48
N CYS A 13 9.72 17.66 -11.21
CA CYS A 13 8.40 18.25 -11.39
C CYS A 13 8.27 18.92 -12.75
N ASN A 14 7.03 19.17 -13.16
CA ASN A 14 6.73 19.96 -14.34
C ASN A 14 7.32 21.38 -14.17
N GLN A 15 8.12 21.83 -15.15
CA GLN A 15 8.85 23.10 -15.06
C GLN A 15 7.94 24.33 -15.14
N THR A 16 6.75 24.21 -15.75
CA THR A 16 5.79 25.31 -15.89
C THR A 16 4.86 25.39 -14.70
N THR A 17 4.32 24.26 -14.23
CA THR A 17 3.30 24.25 -13.16
C THR A 17 3.88 23.95 -11.78
N GLY A 18 5.10 23.43 -11.69
CA GLY A 18 5.70 22.94 -10.45
C GLY A 18 5.10 21.62 -9.95
N GLN A 19 4.17 21.01 -10.68
CA GLN A 19 3.47 19.78 -10.27
C GLN A 19 4.40 18.57 -10.35
N CYS A 20 4.53 17.87 -9.23
CA CYS A 20 5.22 16.58 -9.16
C CYS A 20 4.36 15.46 -9.76
N PRO A 21 4.98 14.42 -10.36
CA PRO A 21 4.27 13.25 -10.84
C PRO A 21 3.83 12.41 -9.64
N CYS A 22 2.52 12.39 -9.33
CA CYS A 22 2.00 11.67 -8.17
C CYS A 22 1.66 10.22 -8.49
N LYS A 23 1.79 9.34 -7.49
CA LYS A 23 1.30 7.96 -7.56
C LYS A 23 -0.23 7.90 -7.48
N ASP A 24 -0.77 6.72 -7.79
CA ASP A 24 -2.21 6.47 -7.74
C ASP A 24 -2.81 6.80 -6.37
N GLY A 25 -3.93 7.54 -6.40
CA GLY A 25 -4.62 7.97 -5.20
C GLY A 25 -3.91 9.06 -4.40
N VAL A 26 -2.76 9.58 -4.86
CA VAL A 26 -2.02 10.69 -4.22
C VAL A 26 -2.30 12.00 -4.97
N THR A 27 -2.36 13.12 -4.25
CA THR A 27 -2.62 14.45 -4.81
C THR A 27 -1.82 15.55 -4.10
N GLY A 28 -1.94 16.77 -4.61
CA GLY A 28 -1.19 17.96 -4.17
C GLY A 28 0.01 18.26 -5.08
N LEU A 29 0.49 19.50 -5.04
CA LEU A 29 1.62 19.97 -5.87
C LEU A 29 2.87 19.11 -5.69
N THR A 30 3.12 18.69 -4.46
CA THR A 30 4.26 17.87 -4.05
C THR A 30 3.91 16.40 -3.78
N CYS A 31 2.68 15.97 -4.08
CA CYS A 31 2.20 14.60 -3.82
C CYS A 31 2.24 14.19 -2.34
N ASN A 32 1.84 15.09 -1.44
CA ASN A 32 1.96 14.94 0.01
C ASN A 32 0.70 14.44 0.72
N ARG A 33 -0.41 14.18 0.01
CA ARG A 33 -1.67 13.74 0.62
C ARG A 33 -2.44 12.78 -0.29
N CYS A 34 -3.33 11.97 0.28
CA CYS A 34 -4.23 11.15 -0.51
C CYS A 34 -5.37 12.00 -1.11
N ALA A 35 -5.84 11.60 -2.29
CA ALA A 35 -7.04 12.15 -2.90
C ALA A 35 -8.29 11.81 -2.08
N LYS A 36 -9.38 12.53 -2.34
CA LYS A 36 -10.67 12.22 -1.70
C LYS A 36 -11.09 10.78 -2.04
N GLY A 37 -11.58 10.04 -1.04
CA GLY A 37 -11.92 8.63 -1.20
C GLY A 37 -10.72 7.68 -1.14
N TYR A 38 -9.55 8.15 -0.73
CA TYR A 38 -8.37 7.33 -0.46
C TYR A 38 -7.87 7.54 0.97
N GLN A 39 -7.23 6.52 1.54
CA GLN A 39 -6.61 6.54 2.86
C GLN A 39 -5.15 6.10 2.78
N GLN A 40 -4.32 6.54 3.73
CA GLN A 40 -2.91 6.17 3.78
C GLN A 40 -2.75 4.68 4.13
N SER A 41 -1.90 4.00 3.38
CA SER A 41 -1.50 2.62 3.61
C SER A 41 -0.08 2.56 4.19
N ARG A 42 0.34 1.39 4.65
CA ARG A 42 1.73 1.14 5.10
C ARG A 42 2.68 0.74 3.96
N SER A 43 2.20 0.64 2.73
CA SER A 43 3.00 0.25 1.58
C SER A 43 3.76 1.44 0.99
N PRO A 44 5.09 1.36 0.82
CA PRO A 44 5.84 2.39 0.11
C PRO A 44 5.54 2.39 -1.40
N VAL A 45 5.05 1.27 -1.94
CA VAL A 45 4.69 1.14 -3.36
C VAL A 45 3.34 1.82 -3.64
N ALA A 46 2.33 1.51 -2.82
CA ALA A 46 0.97 2.03 -2.95
C ALA A 46 0.54 2.75 -1.66
N PRO A 47 0.99 4.01 -1.44
CA PRO A 47 0.79 4.70 -0.16
C PRO A 47 -0.63 5.18 0.06
N CYS A 48 -1.47 5.25 -0.97
CA CYS A 48 -2.88 5.62 -0.84
C CYS A 48 -3.75 4.51 -1.45
N ILE A 49 -4.65 3.94 -0.65
CA ILE A 49 -5.61 2.92 -1.09
C ILE A 49 -7.02 3.47 -1.09
N LYS A 50 -7.85 3.04 -2.03
CA LYS A 50 -9.22 3.51 -2.18
C LYS A 50 -10.06 3.04 -0.98
N ILE A 51 -10.82 3.94 -0.39
CA ILE A 51 -11.79 3.61 0.66
C ILE A 51 -12.94 2.87 -0.03
N PRO A 52 -13.30 1.66 0.42
CA PRO A 52 -14.46 0.98 -0.11
C PRO A 52 -15.70 1.83 0.17
N ALA A 53 -16.42 2.20 -0.90
CA ALA A 53 -17.71 2.84 -0.76
C ALA A 53 -18.67 1.79 -0.20
N ILE A 54 -18.96 1.88 1.10
CA ILE A 54 -20.02 1.12 1.73
C ILE A 54 -21.33 1.69 1.19
N ASN A 55 -21.81 1.19 0.06
CA ASN A 55 -23.20 1.40 -0.31
C ASN A 55 -24.02 0.52 0.64
N PRO A 56 -24.89 1.07 1.51
CA PRO A 56 -25.69 0.26 2.44
C PRO A 56 -26.65 -0.72 1.73
N THR A 57 -26.76 -0.64 0.41
CA THR A 57 -27.59 -1.51 -0.44
C THR A 57 -26.83 -2.63 -1.12
N SER A 58 -25.51 -2.72 -0.97
CA SER A 58 -24.76 -3.90 -1.36
C SER A 58 -24.73 -4.84 -0.16
N LEU A 59 -25.79 -5.62 -0.01
CA LEU A 59 -25.71 -6.93 0.64
C LEU A 59 -24.46 -7.61 0.09
N VAL A 60 -23.41 -7.63 0.91
CA VAL A 60 -22.38 -8.63 0.83
C VAL A 60 -23.09 -9.97 0.98
N THR A 61 -23.47 -10.57 -0.15
CA THR A 61 -23.49 -12.03 -0.25
C THR A 61 -22.03 -12.47 -0.18
N SER A 62 -21.43 -12.34 1.00
CA SER A 62 -20.22 -13.05 1.36
C SER A 62 -20.63 -14.50 1.63
N THR A 63 -20.96 -15.23 0.56
CA THR A 63 -20.92 -16.71 0.59
C THR A 63 -19.51 -17.22 0.35
N GLU A 64 -18.51 -16.35 0.21
CA GLU A 64 -17.13 -16.74 0.47
C GLU A 64 -16.75 -16.16 1.82
N ALA A 65 -16.76 -17.04 2.82
CA ALA A 65 -16.03 -16.87 4.06
C ALA A 65 -14.65 -16.25 3.73
N PRO A 66 -14.14 -15.30 4.55
CA PRO A 66 -12.77 -14.83 4.36
C PRO A 66 -11.89 -16.06 4.26
N ALA A 67 -11.22 -16.24 3.13
CA ALA A 67 -10.37 -17.40 2.90
C ALA A 67 -9.42 -17.47 4.09
N ASP A 68 -9.61 -18.50 4.91
CA ASP A 68 -8.98 -18.64 6.21
C ASP A 68 -7.48 -18.49 6.00
N CYS A 69 -6.80 -17.70 6.83
CA CYS A 69 -5.37 -17.44 6.69
C CYS A 69 -4.56 -18.75 6.64
N ASP A 70 -5.09 -19.81 7.26
CA ASP A 70 -4.57 -21.19 7.26
C ASP A 70 -4.54 -21.84 5.86
N SER A 71 -5.40 -21.41 4.94
CA SER A 71 -5.48 -21.97 3.57
C SER A 71 -4.32 -21.51 2.67
N TYR A 72 -3.84 -20.27 2.84
CA TYR A 72 -2.67 -19.74 2.10
C TYR A 72 -1.36 -19.96 2.85
N CYS A 73 -1.41 -20.00 4.17
CA CYS A 73 -0.25 -20.23 5.01
C CYS A 73 -0.32 -21.67 5.52
N LYS A 74 0.12 -22.65 4.72
CA LYS A 74 0.32 -24.01 5.25
C LYS A 74 1.53 -23.98 6.18
N PRO A 75 1.38 -24.09 7.52
CA PRO A 75 2.53 -24.21 8.39
C PRO A 75 3.28 -25.48 7.98
N ALA A 76 4.52 -25.33 7.54
CA ALA A 76 5.39 -26.47 7.30
C ALA A 76 5.48 -27.24 8.62
N LYS A 77 5.18 -28.56 8.59
CA LYS A 77 5.15 -29.47 9.74
C LYS A 77 6.57 -29.71 10.29
N GLY A 78 7.24 -28.65 10.76
CA GLY A 78 8.60 -28.65 11.26
C GLY A 78 8.80 -27.52 12.25
N ASN A 79 9.51 -27.79 13.34
CA ASN A 79 9.88 -26.77 14.31
C ASN A 79 11.06 -25.95 13.75
N TYR A 80 10.77 -24.93 12.95
CA TYR A 80 11.81 -24.06 12.41
C TYR A 80 12.28 -23.07 13.49
N LYS A 81 13.29 -23.46 14.26
CA LYS A 81 14.07 -22.53 15.09
C LYS A 81 15.03 -21.75 14.20
N ILE A 82 14.68 -20.50 13.91
CA ILE A 82 15.55 -19.55 13.20
C ILE A 82 16.29 -18.68 14.21
N ASN A 83 17.62 -18.56 14.06
CA ASN A 83 18.44 -17.62 14.82
C ASN A 83 18.41 -16.24 14.16
N MET A 84 18.52 -15.17 14.96
CA MET A 84 18.58 -13.76 14.55
C MET A 84 19.55 -13.50 13.39
N LYS A 85 20.73 -14.15 13.40
CA LYS A 85 21.72 -14.04 12.31
C LYS A 85 21.21 -14.54 10.95
N LYS A 86 20.31 -15.54 10.94
CA LYS A 86 19.72 -16.11 9.73
C LYS A 86 18.55 -15.26 9.23
N TYR A 87 17.84 -14.59 10.14
CA TYR A 87 16.81 -13.61 9.81
C TYR A 87 17.43 -12.38 9.11
N CYS A 88 18.45 -11.77 9.71
CA CYS A 88 19.09 -10.54 9.17
C CYS A 88 19.80 -10.73 7.81
N LYS A 89 20.04 -11.98 7.37
CA LYS A 89 20.65 -12.28 6.06
C LYS A 89 19.63 -12.44 4.93
N LYS A 90 18.32 -12.41 5.21
CA LYS A 90 17.27 -12.61 4.19
C LYS A 90 16.89 -11.30 3.46
N ASP A 91 17.23 -10.15 4.04
CA ASP A 91 16.89 -8.81 3.53
C ASP A 91 18.13 -8.01 3.03
N TYR A 92 19.19 -8.70 2.57
CA TYR A 92 20.33 -8.05 1.90
C TYR A 92 20.89 -8.90 0.76
#